data_AF-A0A9E5C2G5-F1
#
_entry.id   AF-A0A9E5C2G5-F1
#
_cell.length_a   1.000
_cell.length_b   1.000
_cell.length_c   1.000
_cell.angle_alpha   90.00
_cell.angle_beta   90.00
_cell.angle_gamma   90.00
#
_symmetry.space_group_name_H-M   'P 1'
#
loop_
_entity.id
_entity.type
_entity.pdbx_description
1 polymer ?
#
loop_
_entity_poly.entity_id
_entity_poly.type
_entity_poly.pdbx_seq_one_letter_code
_entity_poly.pdbx_strand_id
1 'polypeptide(L)' 'RDLSVLREYAGRAVVHGEELAPSEAADQAWRMEEFLAVGSSFNLTFKEMVLQIYNGLDSEKRDCGCHSCRSMKKV' A
#
# COMPACT_ATOMS: atom_id res chain seq x y z
N ARG A 1 2.57 8.18 -13.53
CA ARG A 1 1.85 8.82 -12.41
C ARG A 1 2.44 8.27 -11.12
N ASP A 2 2.68 9.14 -10.13
CA ASP A 2 3.35 8.76 -8.89
C ASP A 2 2.33 8.18 -7.89
N LEU A 3 2.55 6.94 -7.45
CA LEU A 3 1.73 6.24 -6.46
C LEU A 3 2.27 6.42 -5.02
N SER A 4 3.34 7.19 -4.83
CA SER A 4 4.00 7.43 -3.54
C SER A 4 3.03 7.84 -2.44
N VAL A 5 2.15 8.81 -2.70
CA VAL A 5 1.19 9.32 -1.70
C VAL A 5 0.12 8.29 -1.36
N LEU A 6 -0.41 7.56 -2.35
CA LEU A 6 -1.36 6.48 -2.09
C LEU A 6 -0.72 5.34 -1.28
N ARG A 7 0.58 5.08 -1.50
CA ARG A 7 1.37 4.13 -0.71
C ARG A 7 1.62 4.63 0.71
N GLU A 8 1.93 5.91 0.88
CA GLU A 8 2.10 6.51 2.19
C GLU A 8 0.81 6.39 3.03
N TYR A 9 -0.33 6.78 2.45
CA TYR A 9 -1.63 6.62 3.09
C TYR A 9 -1.96 5.17 3.40
N ALA A 10 -1.69 4.25 2.48
CA ALA A 10 -1.90 2.82 2.73
C ALA A 10 -0.96 2.29 3.83
N GLY A 11 0.30 2.73 3.88
CA GLY A 11 1.23 2.39 4.96
C GLY A 11 0.70 2.85 6.32
N ARG A 12 0.35 4.12 6.45
CA ARG A 12 -0.18 4.68 7.69
C ARG A 12 -1.50 4.02 8.11
N ALA A 13 -2.48 3.95 7.22
CA ALA A 13 -3.82 3.46 7.55
C ALA A 13 -3.90 1.93 7.71
N VAL A 14 -3.22 1.16 6.84
CA VAL A 14 -3.34 -0.30 6.80
C VAL A 14 -2.25 -0.99 7.59
N VAL A 15 -1.00 -0.53 7.49
CA VAL A 15 0.14 -1.17 8.15
C VAL A 15 0.27 -0.71 9.60
N HIS A 16 0.17 0.60 9.85
CA HIS A 16 0.34 1.18 11.18
C HIS A 16 -0.98 1.39 11.94
N GLY A 17 -2.14 1.26 11.27
CA GLY A 17 -3.45 1.44 11.88
C GLY A 17 -3.74 2.89 12.29
N GLU A 18 -3.06 3.86 11.66
CA GLU A 18 -3.27 5.28 11.91
C GLU A 18 -4.53 5.80 11.23
N GLU A 19 -5.26 6.69 11.90
CA GLU A 19 -6.33 7.43 11.25
C GLU A 19 -5.75 8.56 10.41
N LEU A 20 -6.19 8.65 9.15
CA LEU A 20 -5.89 9.79 8.28
C LEU A 20 -6.74 10.99 8.69
N ALA A 21 -6.13 12.17 8.68
CA ALA A 21 -6.86 13.41 8.91
C ALA A 21 -7.94 13.61 7.81
N PRO A 22 -9.02 14.38 8.07
CA PRO A 22 -10.08 14.57 7.07
C PRO A 22 -9.60 15.08 5.71
N SER A 23 -8.61 15.96 5.70
CA SER A 23 -7.98 16.46 4.47
C SER A 23 -7.19 15.39 3.73
N GLU A 24 -6.52 14.49 4.46
CA GLU A 24 -5.75 13.38 3.90
C GLU A 24 -6.69 12.31 3.32
N ALA A 25 -7.79 12.01 4.01
CA ALA A 25 -8.82 11.11 3.51
C ALA A 25 -9.49 11.64 2.23
N ALA A 26 -9.72 12.95 2.15
CA ALA A 26 -10.24 13.60 0.93
C ALA A 26 -9.23 13.53 -0.23
N ASP A 27 -7.94 13.80 0.02
CA ASP A 27 -6.88 13.66 -0.99
C ASP A 27 -6.73 12.20 -1.45
N GLN A 28 -6.75 11.25 -0.50
CA GLN A 28 -6.73 9.82 -0.79
C GLN A 28 -7.88 9.41 -1.70
N ALA A 29 -9.11 9.85 -1.41
CA ALA A 29 -10.29 9.54 -2.20
C ALA A 29 -10.18 10.08 -3.63
N TRP A 30 -9.77 11.35 -3.78
CA TRP A 30 -9.57 11.97 -5.09
C TRP A 30 -8.50 11.25 -5.92
N ARG A 31 -7.35 10.92 -5.31
CA ARG A 31 -6.28 10.16 -5.98
C ARG A 31 -6.71 8.74 -6.33
N MET A 32 -7.54 8.10 -5.50
CA MET A 32 -8.05 6.76 -5.77
C MET A 32 -9.00 6.79 -6.97
N GLU A 33 -9.85 7.80 -7.08
CA GLU A 33 -10.73 7.98 -8.25
C GLU A 33 -9.90 8.12 -9.53
N GLU A 34 -8.88 8.98 -9.52
CA GLU A 34 -7.97 9.13 -10.65
C GLU A 34 -7.23 7.83 -11.01
N PHE A 35 -6.81 7.07 -9.99
CA PHE A 35 -6.09 5.81 -10.18
C PHE A 35 -7.00 4.73 -10.78
N LEU A 36 -8.23 4.62 -10.30
CA LEU A 36 -9.24 3.69 -10.84
C LEU A 36 -9.63 4.06 -12.27
N ALA A 37 -9.78 5.36 -12.57
CA ALA A 37 -10.07 5.82 -13.92
C ALA A 37 -8.94 5.43 -14.89
N VAL A 38 -7.68 5.59 -14.49
CA VAL A 38 -6.52 5.15 -15.28
C VAL A 38 -6.51 3.63 -15.41
N GLY A 39 -6.61 2.87 -14.31
CA GLY A 39 -6.56 1.41 -14.39
C GLY A 39 -7.67 0.81 -15.24
N SER A 40 -8.87 1.38 -15.19
CA SER A 40 -9.99 1.03 -16.08
C SER A 40 -9.64 1.21 -17.57
N SER A 41 -8.98 2.33 -17.93
CA SER A 41 -8.51 2.55 -19.30
C SER A 41 -7.46 1.54 -19.79
N PHE A 42 -6.77 0.87 -18.86
CA PHE A 42 -5.82 -0.21 -19.15
C PHE A 42 -6.42 -1.62 -18.95
N ASN A 43 -7.73 -1.74 -18.75
CA ASN A 43 -8.42 -3.00 -18.43
C ASN A 43 -7.84 -3.75 -17.23
N LEU A 44 -7.25 -3.03 -16.26
CA LEU A 44 -6.77 -3.63 -15.03
C LEU A 44 -7.96 -3.99 -14.14
N THR A 45 -7.92 -5.19 -13.59
CA THR A 45 -8.86 -5.61 -12.55
C THR A 45 -8.59 -4.83 -11.26
N PHE A 46 -9.61 -4.74 -10.40
CA PHE A 46 -9.45 -4.15 -9.06
C PHE A 46 -8.31 -4.80 -8.28
N LYS A 47 -8.15 -6.13 -8.40
CA LYS A 47 -7.06 -6.87 -7.77
C LYS A 47 -5.69 -6.40 -8.25
N GLU A 48 -5.51 -6.24 -9.56
CA GLU A 48 -4.24 -5.77 -10.13
C GLU A 48 -3.94 -4.33 -9.71
N MET A 49 -4.96 -3.48 -9.67
CA MET A 49 -4.84 -2.10 -9.20
C MET A 49 -4.40 -2.04 -7.72
N VAL A 50 -5.03 -2.84 -6.85
CA VAL A 50 -4.66 -2.94 -5.43
C VAL A 50 -3.22 -3.43 -5.28
N LEU A 51 -2.80 -4.44 -6.04
CA LEU A 51 -1.43 -4.94 -6.00
C LEU A 51 -0.40 -3.84 -6.32
N GLN A 52 -0.69 -2.90 -7.23
CA GLN A 52 0.24 -1.79 -7.53
C GLN A 52 0.49 -0.84 -6.34
N ILE A 53 -0.52 -0.68 -5.48
CA ILE A 53 -0.41 0.10 -4.24
C ILE A 53 0.37 -0.71 -3.20
N TYR A 54 0.04 -1.99 -3.03
CA TYR A 54 0.63 -2.83 -1.97
C TYR A 54 2.06 -3.31 -2.25
N ASN A 55 2.50 -3.43 -3.51
CA ASN A 55 3.82 -3.96 -3.91
C ASN A 55 5.03 -3.13 -3.40
N GLY A 56 4.80 -2.01 -2.70
CA GLY A 56 5.84 -1.24 -2.01
C GLY A 56 5.69 -1.17 -0.49
N LEU A 57 4.62 -1.76 0.08
CA LEU A 57 4.33 -1.68 1.52
C LEU A 57 5.02 -2.78 2.33
N ASP A 58 5.40 -3.89 1.71
CA ASP A 58 6.11 -5.02 2.34
C ASP A 58 7.62 -4.75 2.56
N SER A 59 7.96 -3.53 2.96
CA SER A 59 9.35 -3.05 3.04
C SER A 59 9.98 -3.14 4.44
N GLU A 60 9.38 -3.89 5.37
CA GLU A 60 10.12 -4.34 6.54
C GLU A 60 10.22 -5.86 6.50
N LYS A 61 11.40 -6.36 6.12
CA LYS A 61 11.82 -7.71 6.54
C LYS A 61 11.48 -7.77 8.03
N ARG A 62 10.52 -8.63 8.40
CA ARG A 62 10.17 -8.88 9.80
C ARG A 62 11.36 -9.54 10.47
N ASP A 63 12.40 -8.77 10.77
CA ASP A 63 13.51 -9.21 11.60
C ASP A 63 13.06 -8.99 13.06
N CYS A 64 11.88 -9.53 13.43
CA CYS A 64 11.33 -9.37 14.77
C CYS A 64 12.20 -9.97 15.86
N GLY A 65 13.34 -10.58 15.52
CA GLY A 65 14.19 -11.34 16.45
C GLY A 65 13.47 -12.54 17.07
N CYS A 66 12.22 -12.80 16.70
CA CYS A 66 11.41 -13.93 17.12
C CYS A 66 12.02 -15.25 16.61
N HIS A 67 11.85 -16.34 17.37
CA HIS A 67 12.45 -17.64 17.03
C HIS A 67 12.07 -18.10 15.61
N SER A 68 10.84 -17.81 15.17
CA SER A 68 10.34 -18.14 13.84
C SER A 68 11.08 -17.42 12.71
N CYS A 69 11.40 -16.12 12.86
CA CYS A 69 12.11 -15.37 11.80
C CYS A 69 13.60 -15.72 11.74
N ARG A 70 14.21 -16.11 12.86
CA ARG A 70 15.60 -16.62 12.87
C ARG A 70 15.74 -17.96 12.14
N SER A 71 14.76 -18.84 12.26
CA SER A 71 14.78 -20.15 11.61
C SER A 71 14.69 -20.09 10.07
N MET A 72 14.17 -19.00 9.52
CA MET A 72 14.05 -18.80 8.06
C MET A 72 15.33 -18.27 7.39
N LYS A 73 16.38 -17.90 8.16
CA LYS A 73 17.66 -17.36 7.64
C LYS A 73 18.68 -18.43 7.20
N LYS A 74 18.25 -19.62 6.80
CA LYS A 74 19.15 -20.65 6.25
C LYS A 74 18.98 -20.78 4.74
N VAL A 75 19.64 -19.90 3.99
CA VAL A 75 20.06 -20.13 2.59
C VAL A 75 21.48 -19.63 2.47
#